data_AF-B7SYN8-F1
#
_entry.id   AF-B7SYN8-F1
#
_cell.length_a   1.000
_cell.length_b   1.000
_cell.length_c   1.000
_cell.angle_alpha   90.00
_cell.angle_beta   90.00
_cell.angle_gamma   90.00
#
_symmetry.space_group_name_H-M   'P 1'
#
loop_
_entity.id
_entity.type
_entity.pdbx_description
1 polymer ?
#
loop_
_entity_poly.entity_id
_entity_poly.type
_entity_poly.pdbx_seq_one_letter_code
_entity_poly.pdbx_strand_id
1 'polypeptide(L)'
;DGISHLSSDTVHYNPSDLSTWLESMLSELNAPPLSFDPSVAPSVNPQFIDAPESSTVTTVDFPNSNRDRRIFSSDCDLRVIPGEIVYAEPEKKRMKLVPSAESAESARSVVLVDSQENGIRLVHALMACADAVQQDNLKVAEALVKQIRLLATSQAGAMRKVATFFAEALAQRIYGPESPLDSSLSDILQMHFYEACPYLKFAHFTANQAILEAFAGKSRVHVIDFSMKQGLQWPALMQALALRPGGPPAFRLTGIGPPQPDNTDPLQQVGWKLAQLAETIHIEFEYRGFVANSLADLEPYMLDVRPGDVEAVAVNSVFELHPLLARPGAIDKVLATVKAVQPTIVTVVEQEANHNGPVFLDRFNEALHYYSTMFDSLEGCGMSPPNGQDQLMSEAYLGRQILNVVACEGTERVERHETLGQWRGR
;
A
#
# COMPACT_ATOMS: atom_id res chain seq x y z
N ASP A 1 -22.20 -39.25 -17.52
CA ASP A 1 -21.07 -38.72 -18.31
C ASP A 1 -21.50 -37.49 -19.07
N GLY A 2 -21.01 -36.29 -18.71
CA GLY A 2 -21.37 -35.07 -19.44
C GLY A 2 -21.25 -33.72 -18.73
N ILE A 3 -20.32 -33.51 -17.78
CA ILE A 3 -20.01 -32.17 -17.26
C ILE A 3 -18.48 -32.02 -17.10
N SER A 4 -17.77 -31.99 -18.22
CA SER A 4 -16.31 -31.73 -18.25
C SER A 4 -15.90 -30.69 -19.30
N HIS A 5 -16.83 -29.82 -19.72
CA HIS A 5 -16.60 -28.87 -20.82
C HIS A 5 -16.92 -27.40 -20.50
N LEU A 6 -16.89 -26.98 -19.23
CA LEU A 6 -17.01 -25.56 -18.86
C LEU A 6 -15.78 -25.01 -18.11
N SER A 7 -14.63 -25.67 -18.22
CA SER A 7 -13.37 -25.19 -17.65
C SER A 7 -12.20 -25.32 -18.63
N SER A 8 -12.32 -24.64 -19.77
CA SER A 8 -11.23 -24.12 -20.62
C SER A 8 -11.93 -23.08 -21.52
N ASP A 9 -11.46 -21.86 -21.76
CA ASP A 9 -10.12 -21.34 -21.92
C ASP A 9 -10.15 -19.83 -21.63
N THR A 10 -9.63 -19.40 -20.47
CA THR A 10 -9.15 -18.02 -20.33
C THR A 10 -7.64 -18.07 -20.39
N VAL A 11 -7.09 -17.45 -21.42
CA VAL A 11 -5.67 -17.45 -21.76
C VAL A 11 -4.84 -16.99 -20.55
N HIS A 12 -4.07 -17.91 -19.96
CA HIS A 12 -2.95 -17.54 -19.11
C HIS A 12 -1.89 -16.91 -20.01
N TYR A 13 -1.71 -15.60 -19.91
CA TYR A 13 -0.52 -14.96 -20.48
C TYR A 13 0.71 -15.54 -19.77
N ASN A 14 1.67 -15.95 -20.61
CA ASN A 14 2.93 -16.56 -20.23
C ASN A 14 3.69 -15.63 -19.25
N PRO A 15 4.16 -16.10 -18.08
CA PRO A 15 4.94 -15.28 -17.12
C PRO A 15 6.26 -14.72 -17.68
N SER A 16 6.65 -15.12 -18.90
CA SER A 16 7.76 -14.53 -19.66
C SER A 16 7.49 -13.10 -20.17
N ASP A 17 6.22 -12.66 -20.24
CA ASP A 17 5.84 -11.31 -20.70
C ASP A 17 5.75 -10.28 -19.56
N LEU A 18 5.91 -10.70 -18.31
CA LEU A 18 5.89 -9.80 -17.14
C LEU A 18 7.01 -8.76 -17.18
N SER A 19 8.17 -9.08 -17.76
CA SER A 19 9.29 -8.14 -17.89
C SER A 19 9.01 -7.04 -18.91
N THR A 20 8.52 -7.41 -20.10
CA THR A 20 8.13 -6.47 -21.16
C THR A 20 6.95 -5.61 -20.71
N TRP A 21 6.05 -6.19 -19.92
CA TRP A 21 4.90 -5.51 -19.34
C TRP A 21 5.29 -4.57 -18.17
N LEU A 22 6.23 -4.96 -17.30
CA LEU A 22 6.84 -4.09 -16.29
C LEU A 22 7.58 -2.92 -16.94
N GLU A 23 8.33 -3.18 -18.02
CA GLU A 23 9.03 -2.14 -18.79
C GLU A 23 8.03 -1.14 -19.40
N SER A 24 6.88 -1.60 -19.91
CA SER A 24 5.80 -0.72 -20.41
C SER A 24 5.24 0.17 -19.30
N MET A 25 4.91 -0.43 -18.15
CA MET A 25 4.45 0.28 -16.94
C MET A 25 5.47 1.33 -16.45
N LEU A 26 6.76 0.98 -16.42
CA LEU A 26 7.84 1.88 -16.02
C LEU A 26 8.06 2.99 -17.07
N SER A 27 7.80 2.73 -18.35
CA SER A 27 7.94 3.72 -19.42
C SER A 27 6.80 4.74 -19.43
N GLU A 28 5.56 4.34 -19.12
CA GLU A 28 4.41 5.24 -19.00
C GLU A 28 4.52 6.18 -17.80
N LEU A 29 5.10 5.70 -16.69
CA LEU A 29 5.38 6.54 -15.51
C LEU A 29 6.47 7.60 -15.76
N ASN A 30 7.31 7.42 -16.78
CA ASN A 30 8.42 8.32 -17.12
C ASN A 30 8.13 9.25 -18.30
N ALA A 31 6.89 9.29 -18.82
CA ALA A 31 6.53 10.19 -19.90
C ALA A 31 6.56 11.66 -19.44
N PRO A 32 7.27 12.56 -20.14
CA PRO A 32 7.19 13.99 -19.84
C PRO A 32 5.76 14.51 -20.13
N PRO A 33 5.28 15.52 -19.39
CA PRO A 33 3.96 16.10 -19.66
C PRO A 33 3.90 16.63 -21.09
N LEU A 34 2.81 16.31 -21.81
CA LEU A 34 2.57 16.77 -23.17
C LEU A 34 2.62 18.30 -23.23
N SER A 35 3.50 18.84 -24.07
CA SER A 35 3.60 20.26 -24.36
C SER A 35 2.35 20.72 -25.12
N PHE A 36 1.53 21.57 -24.50
CA PHE A 36 0.41 22.24 -25.16
C PHE A 36 0.94 23.24 -26.21
N ASP A 37 0.53 23.08 -27.47
CA ASP A 37 0.75 24.03 -28.56
C ASP A 37 -0.30 25.16 -28.49
N PRO A 38 0.08 26.43 -28.26
CA PRO A 38 -0.88 27.51 -28.08
C PRO A 38 -1.40 28.13 -29.39
N SER A 39 -1.20 27.49 -30.55
CA SER A 39 -1.47 28.15 -31.85
C SER A 39 -2.89 28.00 -32.42
N VAL A 40 -3.89 27.51 -31.67
CA VAL A 40 -5.28 27.43 -32.17
C VAL A 40 -6.28 28.06 -31.20
N ALA A 41 -6.54 29.36 -31.36
CA ALA A 41 -7.76 30.01 -30.89
C ALA A 41 -8.18 31.14 -31.86
N PRO A 42 -9.48 31.31 -32.18
CA PRO A 42 -9.95 32.38 -33.06
C PRO A 42 -10.10 33.70 -32.30
N SER A 43 -9.82 34.78 -33.03
CA SER A 43 -9.76 36.18 -32.61
C SER A 43 -11.08 36.77 -32.10
N VAL A 44 -11.03 37.49 -30.97
CA VAL A 44 -11.99 38.54 -30.59
C VAL A 44 -11.23 39.76 -30.01
N ASN A 45 -11.68 40.95 -30.40
CA ASN A 45 -11.03 42.27 -30.36
C ASN A 45 -10.72 42.85 -28.94
N PRO A 46 -9.74 43.77 -28.80
CA PRO A 46 -9.25 44.29 -27.53
C PRO A 46 -9.84 45.67 -27.16
N GLN A 47 -10.23 45.87 -25.91
CA GLN A 47 -10.34 47.21 -25.33
C GLN A 47 -9.86 47.23 -23.86
N PHE A 48 -8.90 48.14 -23.66
CA PHE A 48 -8.28 48.64 -22.42
C PHE A 48 -7.10 47.84 -21.83
N ILE A 49 -5.98 48.53 -21.85
CA ILE A 49 -4.62 48.20 -21.41
C ILE A 49 -4.50 48.60 -19.94
N ASP A 50 -3.92 47.73 -19.12
CA ASP A 50 -2.75 48.07 -18.30
C ASP A 50 -1.96 46.79 -17.97
N ALA A 51 -0.63 46.90 -18.04
CA ALA A 51 0.34 45.81 -18.11
C ALA A 51 0.60 45.11 -16.76
N PRO A 52 0.96 43.82 -16.73
CA PRO A 52 1.48 43.14 -15.55
C PRO A 52 3.02 43.15 -15.51
N GLU A 53 3.59 43.36 -14.32
CA GLU A 53 4.96 42.96 -14.02
C GLU A 53 5.01 41.46 -13.66
N SER A 54 6.04 40.82 -14.20
CA SER A 54 6.41 39.41 -14.03
C SER A 54 6.60 39.02 -12.56
N SER A 55 6.14 37.82 -12.17
CA SER A 55 7.01 36.76 -11.60
C SER A 55 6.23 35.51 -11.17
N THR A 56 6.75 34.37 -11.63
CA THR A 56 6.72 32.99 -11.09
C THR A 56 6.66 32.83 -9.57
N VAL A 57 5.77 31.96 -9.05
CA VAL A 57 5.87 31.14 -7.81
C VAL A 57 4.79 30.02 -7.91
N THR A 58 5.14 28.73 -8.03
CA THR A 58 5.26 27.66 -6.99
C THR A 58 4.02 27.31 -6.15
N THR A 59 3.71 25.99 -6.12
CA THR A 59 3.12 25.15 -5.05
C THR A 59 2.27 25.82 -3.96
N VAL A 60 1.00 25.42 -3.84
CA VAL A 60 0.07 25.90 -2.82
C VAL A 60 -0.16 24.84 -1.74
N ASP A 61 0.19 25.20 -0.51
CA ASP A 61 -0.07 24.50 0.76
C ASP A 61 -1.55 24.54 1.17
N PHE A 62 -1.96 23.54 1.96
CA PHE A 62 -3.27 23.50 2.64
C PHE A 62 -3.24 24.25 3.99
N PRO A 63 -4.34 24.92 4.42
CA PRO A 63 -4.35 25.73 5.63
C PRO A 63 -4.66 24.90 6.90
N ASN A 64 -3.84 25.11 7.94
CA ASN A 64 -4.03 24.60 9.30
C ASN A 64 -4.98 25.52 10.10
N SER A 65 -6.02 24.95 10.71
CA SER A 65 -6.87 25.63 11.69
C SER A 65 -6.33 25.41 13.10
N ASN A 66 -5.91 26.50 13.76
CA ASN A 66 -5.52 26.53 15.16
C ASN A 66 -6.70 26.23 16.08
N ARG A 67 -6.55 25.25 16.97
CA ARG A 67 -7.13 25.30 18.33
C ARG A 67 -6.34 24.45 19.33
N ASP A 68 -5.69 25.16 20.24
CA ASP A 68 -5.18 24.80 21.58
C ASP A 68 -5.17 23.33 22.03
N ARG A 69 -3.97 22.79 22.30
CA ARG A 69 -3.72 21.95 23.49
C ARG A 69 -2.24 21.69 23.82
N ARG A 70 -1.78 22.40 24.86
CA ARG A 70 -0.86 22.00 25.96
C ARG A 70 0.19 20.90 25.72
N ILE A 71 1.41 21.35 25.45
CA ILE A 71 2.70 21.07 26.13
C ILE A 71 2.83 19.72 26.88
N PHE A 72 3.68 18.84 26.35
CA PHE A 72 4.70 18.10 27.12
C PHE A 72 6.01 18.14 26.32
N SER A 73 6.93 19.04 26.70
CA SER A 73 8.30 19.10 26.18
C SER A 73 9.19 18.19 27.01
N SER A 74 9.98 17.34 26.36
CA SER A 74 11.20 16.76 26.94
C SER A 74 12.36 17.20 26.05
N ASP A 75 13.08 18.20 26.55
CA ASP A 75 14.23 18.83 25.92
C ASP A 75 15.40 17.85 25.72
N CYS A 76 16.06 17.94 24.57
CA CYS A 76 17.46 17.54 24.42
C CYS A 76 18.22 18.67 23.71
N ASP A 77 19.05 19.32 24.51
CA ASP A 77 19.74 20.59 24.31
C ASP A 77 21.08 20.33 23.57
N LEU A 78 21.18 20.71 22.28
CA LEU A 78 22.45 20.72 21.54
C LEU A 78 23.08 22.11 21.62
N ARG A 79 24.06 22.26 22.52
CA ARG A 79 24.87 23.48 22.62
C ARG A 79 25.82 23.61 21.42
N VAL A 80 25.62 24.67 20.65
CA VAL A 80 26.53 25.19 19.62
C VAL A 80 27.57 26.09 20.29
N ILE A 81 28.86 25.92 19.95
CA ILE A 81 29.93 26.88 20.25
C ILE A 81 30.42 27.48 18.92
N PRO A 82 30.51 28.82 18.78
CA PRO A 82 30.77 29.48 17.50
C PRO A 82 32.26 29.79 17.28
N GLY A 83 32.66 29.87 16.00
CA GLY A 83 33.94 30.44 15.59
C GLY A 83 34.04 30.60 14.08
N GLU A 84 33.83 31.81 13.59
CA GLU A 84 34.15 32.24 12.21
C GLU A 84 35.67 32.34 12.00
N ILE A 85 36.14 32.16 10.76
CA ILE A 85 36.81 33.20 9.92
C ILE A 85 37.51 32.56 8.69
N VAL A 86 37.03 32.99 7.51
CA VAL A 86 37.74 33.43 6.27
C VAL A 86 38.65 32.47 5.46
N TYR A 87 38.35 32.47 4.16
CA TYR A 87 39.01 31.83 3.02
C TYR A 87 40.49 32.16 2.80
N ALA A 88 41.29 31.15 2.43
CA ALA A 88 42.36 31.25 1.43
C ALA A 88 42.83 29.86 0.95
N GLU A 89 42.81 29.65 -0.37
CA GLU A 89 43.62 28.66 -1.12
C GLU A 89 44.62 29.45 -1.99
N PRO A 90 45.62 28.83 -2.66
CA PRO A 90 46.32 27.56 -2.38
C PRO A 90 47.85 27.72 -2.48
N GLU A 91 48.66 26.77 -1.95
CA GLU A 91 49.90 26.35 -2.65
C GLU A 91 50.55 25.06 -2.11
N LYS A 92 51.24 24.40 -3.03
CA LYS A 92 51.69 23.00 -3.03
C LYS A 92 52.82 22.74 -2.02
N LYS A 93 52.73 21.64 -1.27
CA LYS A 93 53.91 20.83 -0.87
C LYS A 93 53.54 19.37 -0.59
N ARG A 94 54.24 18.51 -1.31
CA ARG A 94 54.11 17.05 -1.39
C ARG A 94 54.82 16.43 -0.18
N MET A 95 54.06 15.79 0.72
CA MET A 95 54.60 14.87 1.75
C MET A 95 54.09 13.45 1.46
N LYS A 96 55.02 12.49 1.47
CA LYS A 96 54.81 11.07 1.17
C LYS A 96 53.82 10.46 2.17
N LEU A 97 52.70 9.92 1.68
CA LEU A 97 51.91 8.93 2.40
C LEU A 97 52.58 7.55 2.27
N VAL A 98 52.82 6.92 3.41
CA VAL A 98 53.02 5.47 3.53
C VAL A 98 51.65 4.80 3.39
N PRO A 99 51.47 3.71 2.63
CA PRO A 99 50.17 3.07 2.52
C PRO A 99 49.87 2.27 3.80
N SER A 100 48.89 2.72 4.58
CA SER A 100 48.22 1.90 5.60
C SER A 100 46.86 1.47 5.03
N ALA A 101 46.89 0.54 4.07
CA ALA A 101 45.68 -0.01 3.46
C ALA A 101 45.24 -1.35 4.11
N GLU A 102 46.16 -2.10 4.74
CA GLU A 102 45.89 -3.47 5.22
C GLU A 102 45.03 -3.51 6.51
N SER A 103 45.10 -2.47 7.36
CA SER A 103 44.30 -2.41 8.60
C SER A 103 42.81 -2.17 8.35
N ALA A 104 42.47 -1.38 7.33
CA ALA A 104 41.09 -1.02 7.02
C ALA A 104 40.31 -2.15 6.35
N GLU A 105 40.96 -2.96 5.50
CA GLU A 105 40.37 -4.15 4.90
C GLU A 105 40.17 -5.27 5.92
N SER A 106 41.15 -5.49 6.81
CA SER A 106 41.04 -6.47 7.90
C SER A 106 39.96 -6.07 8.91
N ALA A 107 39.92 -4.81 9.34
CA ALA A 107 38.87 -4.32 10.24
C ALA A 107 37.47 -4.33 9.60
N ARG A 108 37.33 -4.00 8.31
CA ARG A 108 36.05 -4.15 7.58
C ARG A 108 35.64 -5.61 7.46
N SER A 109 36.57 -6.51 7.18
CA SER A 109 36.31 -7.95 7.10
C SER A 109 35.86 -8.51 8.46
N VAL A 110 36.49 -8.10 9.57
CA VAL A 110 36.11 -8.53 10.93
C VAL A 110 34.75 -7.95 11.34
N VAL A 111 34.48 -6.66 11.07
CA VAL A 111 33.19 -6.02 11.37
C VAL A 111 32.04 -6.63 10.55
N LEU A 112 32.29 -7.03 9.30
CA LEU A 112 31.29 -7.72 8.47
C LEU A 112 31.00 -9.14 8.98
N VAL A 113 32.00 -9.87 9.45
CA VAL A 113 31.83 -11.21 10.05
C VAL A 113 31.04 -11.13 11.35
N ASP A 114 31.35 -10.16 12.23
CA ASP A 114 30.59 -9.91 13.46
C ASP A 114 29.14 -9.51 13.17
N SER A 115 28.90 -8.72 12.13
CA SER A 115 27.56 -8.33 11.70
C SER A 115 26.74 -9.54 11.24
N GLN A 116 27.33 -10.40 10.41
CA GLN A 116 26.67 -11.61 9.90
C GLN A 116 26.37 -12.63 11.00
N GLU A 117 27.32 -12.87 11.91
CA GLU A 117 27.11 -13.75 13.06
C GLU A 117 26.01 -13.21 13.99
N ASN A 118 26.01 -11.89 14.25
CA ASN A 118 24.95 -11.25 15.02
C ASN A 118 23.59 -11.32 14.30
N GLY A 119 23.56 -11.31 12.97
CA GLY A 119 22.34 -11.48 12.18
C GLY A 119 21.76 -12.88 12.34
N ILE A 120 22.61 -13.91 12.29
CA ILE A 120 22.21 -15.30 12.57
C ILE A 120 21.66 -15.42 14.00
N ARG A 121 22.38 -14.88 14.99
CA ARG A 121 21.94 -14.88 16.39
C ARG A 121 20.62 -14.14 16.60
N LEU A 122 20.37 -13.08 15.85
CA LEU A 122 19.12 -12.31 15.88
C LEU A 122 17.94 -13.15 15.42
N VAL A 123 18.07 -13.85 14.29
CA VAL A 123 17.03 -14.76 13.78
C VAL A 123 16.77 -15.88 14.79
N HIS A 124 17.81 -16.50 15.34
CA HIS A 124 17.64 -17.52 16.38
C HIS A 124 16.95 -16.97 17.63
N ALA A 125 17.27 -15.74 18.06
CA ALA A 125 16.64 -15.12 19.21
C ALA A 125 15.15 -14.82 18.95
N LEU A 126 14.78 -14.34 17.76
CA LEU A 126 13.38 -14.15 17.33
C LEU A 126 12.60 -15.46 17.41
N MET A 127 13.13 -16.54 16.80
CA MET A 127 12.49 -17.86 16.80
C MET A 127 12.35 -18.44 18.21
N ALA A 128 13.41 -18.36 19.02
CA ALA A 128 13.38 -18.82 20.41
C ALA A 128 12.39 -18.01 21.25
N CYS A 129 12.23 -16.71 20.99
CA CYS A 129 11.27 -15.88 21.69
C CYS A 129 9.82 -16.27 21.34
N ALA A 130 9.54 -16.48 20.05
CA ALA A 130 8.23 -16.94 19.61
C ALA A 130 7.87 -18.31 20.21
N ASP A 131 8.82 -19.24 20.26
CA ASP A 131 8.63 -20.55 20.90
C ASP A 131 8.38 -20.41 22.41
N ALA A 132 9.16 -19.58 23.11
CA ALA A 132 8.94 -19.31 24.53
C ALA A 132 7.56 -18.69 24.81
N VAL A 133 7.08 -17.79 23.94
CA VAL A 133 5.73 -17.22 24.03
C VAL A 133 4.66 -18.30 23.79
N GLN A 134 4.84 -19.17 22.81
CA GLN A 134 3.90 -20.28 22.54
C GLN A 134 3.79 -21.24 23.72
N GLN A 135 4.90 -21.47 24.43
CA GLN A 135 4.97 -22.34 25.62
C GLN A 135 4.55 -21.62 26.91
N ASP A 136 4.03 -20.39 26.83
CA ASP A 136 3.65 -19.54 27.98
C ASP A 136 4.81 -19.27 28.97
N ASN A 137 6.06 -19.36 28.49
CA ASN A 137 7.26 -19.08 29.28
C ASN A 137 7.66 -17.60 29.18
N LEU A 138 6.82 -16.74 29.75
CA LEU A 138 6.94 -15.29 29.62
C LEU A 138 8.27 -14.74 30.16
N LYS A 139 8.83 -15.34 31.22
CA LYS A 139 10.12 -14.92 31.78
C LYS A 139 11.27 -15.04 30.78
N VAL A 140 11.31 -16.15 30.04
CA VAL A 140 12.32 -16.37 29.00
C VAL A 140 12.04 -15.46 27.80
N ALA A 141 10.77 -15.34 27.41
CA ALA A 141 10.37 -14.46 26.31
C ALA A 141 10.78 -12.99 26.56
N GLU A 142 10.54 -12.45 27.76
CA GLU A 142 10.95 -11.10 28.14
C GLU A 142 12.46 -10.88 28.05
N ALA A 143 13.25 -11.86 28.48
CA ALA A 143 14.71 -11.80 28.37
C ALA A 143 15.16 -11.81 26.91
N LEU A 144 14.52 -12.64 26.08
CA LEU A 144 14.81 -12.75 24.66
C LEU A 144 14.43 -11.48 23.90
N VAL A 145 13.28 -10.85 24.18
CA VAL A 145 12.90 -9.56 23.57
C VAL A 145 13.97 -8.48 23.82
N LYS A 146 14.51 -8.40 25.04
CA LYS A 146 15.60 -7.45 25.35
C LYS A 146 16.86 -7.76 24.54
N GLN A 147 17.20 -9.04 24.41
CA GLN A 147 18.34 -9.48 23.60
C GLN A 147 18.14 -9.19 22.12
N ILE A 148 16.94 -9.40 21.57
CA ILE A 148 16.59 -9.11 20.17
C ILE A 148 16.79 -7.63 19.89
N ARG A 149 16.32 -6.74 20.76
CA ARG A 149 16.52 -5.29 20.60
C ARG A 149 18.01 -4.91 20.56
N LEU A 150 18.83 -5.52 21.41
CA LEU A 150 20.29 -5.31 21.41
C LEU A 150 20.97 -5.85 20.15
N LEU A 151 20.53 -6.99 19.62
CA LEU A 151 21.07 -7.57 18.39
C LEU A 151 20.61 -6.80 17.14
N ALA A 152 19.39 -6.25 17.14
CA ALA A 152 18.86 -5.47 16.03
C ALA A 152 19.64 -4.16 15.83
N THR A 153 20.11 -3.50 16.91
CA THR A 153 20.91 -2.27 16.77
C THR A 153 22.26 -2.50 16.09
N SER A 154 22.81 -3.72 16.14
CA SER A 154 24.05 -4.06 15.42
C SER A 154 23.82 -4.39 13.94
N GLN A 155 22.58 -4.63 13.51
CA GLN A 155 22.24 -4.89 12.11
C GLN A 155 22.02 -3.58 11.35
N ALA A 156 21.92 -3.61 10.04
CA ALA A 156 21.54 -2.47 9.20
C ALA A 156 20.44 -2.88 8.20
N GLY A 157 19.85 -1.88 7.54
CA GLY A 157 18.86 -2.08 6.49
C GLY A 157 17.61 -2.84 6.93
N ALA A 158 17.03 -3.61 6.01
CA ALA A 158 15.81 -4.38 6.16
C ALA A 158 15.84 -5.30 7.38
N MET A 159 16.96 -5.98 7.64
CA MET A 159 17.09 -6.89 8.79
C MET A 159 16.88 -6.16 10.14
N ARG A 160 17.47 -4.97 10.31
CA ARG A 160 17.26 -4.15 11.52
C ARG A 160 15.78 -3.79 11.66
N LYS A 161 15.15 -3.34 10.58
CA LYS A 161 13.77 -2.86 10.56
C LYS A 161 12.77 -3.98 10.88
N VAL A 162 12.87 -5.10 10.17
CA VAL A 162 12.04 -6.31 10.40
C VAL A 162 12.18 -6.77 11.84
N ALA A 163 13.41 -6.97 12.33
CA ALA A 163 13.62 -7.42 13.69
C ALA A 163 13.06 -6.45 14.75
N THR A 164 13.08 -5.14 14.48
CA THR A 164 12.51 -4.14 15.37
C THR A 164 10.99 -4.27 15.46
N PHE A 165 10.28 -4.37 14.33
CA PHE A 165 8.83 -4.56 14.31
C PHE A 165 8.41 -5.89 14.95
N PHE A 166 9.11 -6.99 14.67
CA PHE A 166 8.83 -8.28 15.31
C PHE A 166 9.11 -8.26 16.82
N ALA A 167 10.18 -7.59 17.27
CA ALA A 167 10.46 -7.43 18.70
C ALA A 167 9.38 -6.60 19.42
N GLU A 168 8.84 -5.59 18.74
CA GLU A 168 7.71 -4.81 19.24
C GLU A 168 6.44 -5.64 19.32
N ALA A 169 6.11 -6.41 18.27
CA ALA A 169 4.95 -7.27 18.25
C ALA A 169 4.99 -8.37 19.32
N LEU A 170 6.15 -8.99 19.51
CA LEU A 170 6.36 -9.95 20.59
C LEU A 170 6.23 -9.30 21.97
N ALA A 171 6.75 -8.08 22.15
CA ALA A 171 6.59 -7.35 23.40
C ALA A 171 5.11 -7.05 23.68
N GLN A 172 4.36 -6.56 22.70
CA GLN A 172 2.92 -6.31 22.87
C GLN A 172 2.14 -7.61 23.16
N ARG A 173 2.53 -8.74 22.55
CA ARG A 173 1.92 -10.03 22.86
C ARG A 173 2.15 -10.45 24.32
N ILE A 174 3.34 -10.16 24.88
CA ILE A 174 3.71 -10.51 26.25
C ILE A 174 3.02 -9.59 27.27
N TYR A 175 3.01 -8.28 27.02
CA TYR A 175 2.51 -7.29 27.98
C TYR A 175 1.03 -6.93 27.81
N GLY A 176 0.42 -7.38 26.70
CA GLY A 176 -0.95 -7.04 26.30
C GLY A 176 -0.96 -5.96 25.20
N PRO A 177 -1.95 -6.01 24.28
CA PRO A 177 -2.05 -5.06 23.18
C PRO A 177 -2.30 -3.64 23.71
N GLU A 178 -1.65 -2.65 23.10
CA GLU A 178 -2.06 -1.25 23.25
C GLU A 178 -3.39 -1.01 22.52
N SER A 179 -4.08 0.09 22.84
CA SER A 179 -5.40 0.47 22.31
C SER A 179 -5.52 0.25 20.79
N PRO A 180 -6.70 -0.17 20.27
CA PRO A 180 -6.93 -0.28 18.83
C PRO A 180 -6.55 1.03 18.13
N LEU A 181 -5.78 0.89 17.06
CA LEU A 181 -5.18 2.00 16.33
C LEU A 181 -6.17 2.56 15.29
N ASP A 182 -6.13 3.89 15.10
CA ASP A 182 -7.04 4.62 14.21
C ASP A 182 -7.03 4.10 12.75
N SER A 183 -8.23 4.01 12.15
CA SER A 183 -8.46 3.64 10.76
C SER A 183 -7.92 4.71 9.81
N SER A 184 -8.02 5.99 10.17
CA SER A 184 -7.58 7.12 9.33
C SER A 184 -6.07 7.06 9.03
N LEU A 185 -5.28 6.63 10.02
CA LEU A 185 -3.85 6.43 9.88
C LEU A 185 -3.51 5.30 8.90
N SER A 186 -4.34 4.25 8.85
CA SER A 186 -4.10 3.10 7.96
C SER A 186 -4.21 3.49 6.49
N ASP A 187 -5.19 4.32 6.14
CA ASP A 187 -5.37 4.82 4.76
C ASP A 187 -4.20 5.70 4.31
N ILE A 188 -3.68 6.56 5.20
CA ILE A 188 -2.51 7.40 4.93
C ILE A 188 -1.27 6.54 4.70
N LEU A 189 -1.03 5.56 5.57
CA LEU A 189 0.11 4.64 5.44
C LEU A 189 0.04 3.83 4.14
N GLN A 190 -1.15 3.35 3.77
CA GLN A 190 -1.34 2.61 2.52
C GLN A 190 -1.13 3.51 1.28
N MET A 191 -1.48 4.79 1.34
CA MET A 191 -1.19 5.73 0.25
C MET A 191 0.32 5.88 0.02
N HIS A 192 1.10 6.03 1.09
CA HIS A 192 2.55 6.05 0.96
C HIS A 192 3.13 4.72 0.46
N PHE A 193 2.53 3.58 0.85
CA PHE A 193 2.88 2.28 0.29
C PHE A 193 2.59 2.20 -1.22
N TYR A 194 1.47 2.76 -1.68
CA TYR A 194 1.16 2.89 -3.10
C TYR A 194 2.22 3.70 -3.85
N GLU A 195 2.74 4.77 -3.24
CA GLU A 195 3.74 5.62 -3.86
C GLU A 195 5.14 5.00 -3.90
N ALA A 196 5.57 4.40 -2.78
CA ALA A 196 6.92 3.86 -2.63
C ALA A 196 7.22 2.65 -3.53
N CYS A 197 6.21 1.88 -3.95
CA CYS A 197 6.43 0.61 -4.64
C CYS A 197 5.31 0.25 -5.64
N PRO A 198 5.58 -0.67 -6.60
CA PRO A 198 4.67 -0.92 -7.71
C PRO A 198 3.55 -1.92 -7.41
N TYR A 199 3.48 -2.54 -6.22
CA TYR A 199 2.59 -3.70 -5.99
C TYR A 199 1.10 -3.37 -6.21
N LEU A 200 0.61 -2.27 -5.63
CA LEU A 200 -0.79 -1.88 -5.79
C LEU A 200 -1.06 -1.28 -7.17
N LYS A 201 -0.09 -0.58 -7.76
CA LYS A 201 -0.16 -0.07 -9.15
C LYS A 201 -0.32 -1.25 -10.13
N PHE A 202 0.49 -2.30 -9.95
CA PHE A 202 0.40 -3.57 -10.68
C PHE A 202 -0.99 -4.21 -10.56
N ALA A 203 -1.48 -4.30 -9.33
CA ALA A 203 -2.77 -4.93 -9.04
C ALA A 203 -3.94 -4.16 -9.66
N HIS A 204 -3.95 -2.83 -9.51
CA HIS A 204 -4.95 -1.95 -10.14
C HIS A 204 -4.94 -2.05 -11.65
N PHE A 205 -3.76 -2.01 -12.28
CA PHE A 205 -3.65 -2.18 -13.74
C PHE A 205 -4.24 -3.52 -14.18
N THR A 206 -3.85 -4.60 -13.52
CA THR A 206 -4.28 -5.96 -13.88
C THR A 206 -5.79 -6.13 -13.70
N ALA A 207 -6.35 -5.64 -12.59
CA ALA A 207 -7.79 -5.65 -12.35
C ALA A 207 -8.54 -4.81 -13.39
N ASN A 208 -8.05 -3.60 -13.69
CA ASN A 208 -8.65 -2.72 -14.69
C ASN A 208 -8.65 -3.36 -16.08
N GLN A 209 -7.57 -4.04 -16.47
CA GLN A 209 -7.49 -4.75 -17.75
C GLN A 209 -8.54 -5.85 -17.84
N ALA A 210 -8.68 -6.67 -16.80
CA ALA A 210 -9.68 -7.74 -16.77
C ALA A 210 -11.12 -7.18 -16.80
N ILE A 211 -11.39 -6.09 -16.08
CA ILE A 211 -12.67 -5.38 -16.10
C ILE A 211 -12.96 -4.82 -17.50
N LEU A 212 -11.98 -4.19 -18.14
CA LEU A 212 -12.13 -3.61 -19.48
C LEU A 212 -12.50 -4.68 -20.52
N GLU A 213 -11.86 -5.85 -20.46
CA GLU A 213 -12.17 -6.99 -21.31
C GLU A 213 -13.60 -7.52 -21.06
N ALA A 214 -14.01 -7.65 -19.80
CA ALA A 214 -15.37 -8.07 -19.44
C ALA A 214 -16.45 -7.06 -19.90
N PHE A 215 -16.08 -5.79 -20.03
CA PHE A 215 -16.95 -4.69 -20.48
C PHE A 215 -16.92 -4.46 -22.00
N ALA A 216 -16.21 -5.29 -22.76
CA ALA A 216 -16.15 -5.18 -24.21
C ALA A 216 -17.56 -5.22 -24.85
N GLY A 217 -17.86 -4.21 -25.70
CA GLY A 217 -19.13 -4.09 -26.41
C GLY A 217 -20.36 -3.72 -25.55
N LYS A 218 -20.19 -3.48 -24.24
CA LYS A 218 -21.29 -3.08 -23.34
C LYS A 218 -21.53 -1.57 -23.38
N SER A 219 -22.78 -1.14 -23.51
CA SER A 219 -23.14 0.29 -23.55
C SER A 219 -23.28 0.93 -22.17
N ARG A 220 -23.58 0.16 -21.14
CA ARG A 220 -23.67 0.60 -19.74
C ARG A 220 -22.92 -0.38 -18.86
N VAL A 221 -22.07 0.16 -18.00
CA VAL A 221 -21.18 -0.63 -17.15
C VAL A 221 -21.17 -0.08 -15.74
N HIS A 222 -21.06 -0.96 -14.75
CA HIS A 222 -21.08 -0.61 -13.33
C HIS A 222 -19.97 -1.34 -12.60
N VAL A 223 -19.12 -0.60 -11.92
CA VAL A 223 -18.13 -1.16 -10.99
C VAL A 223 -18.61 -0.96 -9.56
N ILE A 224 -18.56 -2.03 -8.77
CA ILE A 224 -18.74 -2.01 -7.31
C ILE A 224 -17.37 -2.26 -6.69
N ASP A 225 -16.81 -1.23 -6.08
CA ASP A 225 -15.52 -1.26 -5.40
C ASP A 225 -15.73 -1.41 -3.89
N PHE A 226 -15.23 -2.52 -3.34
CA PHE A 226 -15.32 -2.80 -1.91
C PHE A 226 -14.40 -1.92 -1.06
N SER A 227 -13.43 -1.21 -1.67
CA SER A 227 -12.54 -0.31 -0.96
C SER A 227 -12.20 0.92 -1.80
N MET A 228 -13.08 1.92 -1.73
CA MET A 228 -12.90 3.14 -2.50
C MET A 228 -11.65 3.92 -2.11
N LYS A 229 -11.32 3.98 -0.81
CA LYS A 229 -10.18 4.72 -0.25
C LYS A 229 -10.01 6.11 -0.91
N GLN A 230 -8.88 6.35 -1.59
CA GLN A 230 -8.61 7.60 -2.32
C GLN A 230 -8.98 7.54 -3.82
N GLY A 231 -9.51 6.41 -4.29
CA GLY A 231 -9.99 6.23 -5.66
C GLY A 231 -8.90 6.11 -6.73
N LEU A 232 -7.65 5.81 -6.34
CA LEU A 232 -6.49 5.85 -7.24
C LEU A 232 -6.56 4.85 -8.42
N GLN A 233 -7.35 3.79 -8.32
CA GLN A 233 -7.53 2.79 -9.38
C GLN A 233 -8.32 3.33 -10.59
N TRP A 234 -9.31 4.18 -10.33
CA TRP A 234 -10.39 4.45 -11.28
C TRP A 234 -10.06 5.44 -12.40
N PRO A 235 -9.19 6.46 -12.23
CA PRO A 235 -8.79 7.35 -13.31
C PRO A 235 -8.26 6.62 -14.55
N ALA A 236 -7.42 5.60 -14.36
CA ALA A 236 -6.85 4.81 -15.45
C ALA A 236 -7.93 3.99 -16.20
N LEU A 237 -8.86 3.38 -15.46
CA LEU A 237 -9.99 2.67 -16.09
C LEU A 237 -10.88 3.62 -16.88
N MET A 238 -11.18 4.79 -16.34
CA MET A 238 -12.00 5.80 -17.02
C MET A 238 -11.34 6.25 -18.34
N GLN A 239 -10.04 6.51 -18.34
CA GLN A 239 -9.30 6.82 -19.56
C GLN A 239 -9.38 5.69 -20.59
N ALA A 240 -9.21 4.44 -20.15
CA ALA A 240 -9.33 3.28 -21.04
C ALA A 240 -10.75 3.11 -21.63
N LEU A 241 -11.79 3.38 -20.82
CA LEU A 241 -13.19 3.37 -21.27
C LEU A 241 -13.47 4.48 -22.30
N ALA A 242 -12.91 5.69 -22.10
CA ALA A 242 -13.04 6.80 -23.06
C ALA A 242 -12.45 6.47 -24.43
N LEU A 243 -11.34 5.72 -24.46
CA LEU A 243 -10.60 5.37 -25.68
C LEU A 243 -11.14 4.11 -26.38
N ARG A 244 -12.20 3.48 -25.85
CA ARG A 244 -12.73 2.22 -26.37
C ARG A 244 -13.27 2.37 -27.79
N PRO A 245 -13.06 1.39 -28.69
CA PRO A 245 -13.73 1.36 -30.00
C PRO A 245 -15.25 1.40 -29.85
N GLY A 246 -15.91 2.28 -30.62
CA GLY A 246 -17.36 2.53 -30.51
C GLY A 246 -17.75 3.58 -29.47
N GLY A 247 -16.78 4.17 -28.78
CA GLY A 247 -16.97 5.27 -27.83
C GLY A 247 -17.17 4.81 -26.37
N PRO A 248 -17.15 5.78 -25.44
CA PRO A 248 -17.33 5.51 -24.02
C PRO A 248 -18.71 4.92 -23.71
N PRO A 249 -18.80 3.94 -22.80
CA PRO A 249 -20.09 3.55 -22.22
C PRO A 249 -20.57 4.58 -21.19
N ALA A 250 -21.84 4.48 -20.80
CA ALA A 250 -22.28 5.04 -19.53
C ALA A 250 -21.62 4.25 -18.39
N PHE A 251 -20.92 4.93 -17.50
CA PHE A 251 -20.13 4.34 -16.43
C PHE A 251 -20.71 4.70 -15.06
N ARG A 252 -21.10 3.68 -14.30
CA ARG A 252 -21.46 3.81 -12.89
C ARG A 252 -20.36 3.27 -12.00
N LEU A 253 -20.05 3.97 -10.91
CA LEU A 253 -19.12 3.50 -9.89
C LEU A 253 -19.78 3.58 -8.51
N THR A 254 -19.81 2.46 -7.80
CA THR A 254 -20.19 2.40 -6.39
C THR A 254 -18.95 2.13 -5.55
N GLY A 255 -18.54 3.11 -4.75
CA GLY A 255 -17.40 2.99 -3.86
C GLY A 255 -17.84 2.76 -2.42
N ILE A 256 -17.38 1.69 -1.80
CA ILE A 256 -17.66 1.37 -0.39
C ILE A 256 -16.49 1.81 0.49
N GLY A 257 -16.80 2.31 1.68
CA GLY A 257 -15.79 2.67 2.67
C GLY A 257 -16.36 2.76 4.09
N PRO A 258 -15.47 2.75 5.11
CA PRO A 258 -15.88 2.84 6.50
C PRO A 258 -16.39 4.24 6.86
N PRO A 259 -17.24 4.37 7.89
CA PRO A 259 -17.60 5.68 8.44
C PRO A 259 -16.36 6.35 9.04
N GLN A 260 -16.25 7.66 8.85
CA GLN A 260 -15.14 8.43 9.42
C GLN A 260 -15.45 8.89 10.86
N PRO A 261 -14.46 8.87 11.77
CA PRO A 261 -14.66 9.24 13.17
C PRO A 261 -15.02 10.72 13.36
N ASP A 262 -14.65 11.59 12.41
CA ASP A 262 -14.94 13.03 12.41
C ASP A 262 -16.24 13.39 11.66
N ASN A 263 -17.02 12.40 11.22
CA ASN A 263 -18.21 12.53 10.38
C ASN A 263 -17.94 13.22 9.02
N THR A 264 -16.70 13.23 8.54
CA THR A 264 -16.43 13.63 7.16
C THR A 264 -16.88 12.56 6.16
N ASP A 265 -17.11 12.99 4.92
CA ASP A 265 -17.46 12.10 3.82
C ASP A 265 -16.35 12.12 2.74
N PRO A 266 -15.26 11.38 2.94
CA PRO A 266 -14.19 11.28 1.95
C PRO A 266 -14.67 10.58 0.67
N LEU A 267 -15.66 9.68 0.75
CA LEU A 267 -16.24 9.02 -0.41
C LEU A 267 -16.88 10.04 -1.36
N GLN A 268 -17.58 11.05 -0.83
CA GLN A 268 -18.14 12.12 -1.64
C GLN A 268 -17.04 12.94 -2.33
N GLN A 269 -15.95 13.27 -1.62
CA GLN A 269 -14.84 14.04 -2.18
C GLN A 269 -14.16 13.31 -3.34
N VAL A 270 -13.94 11.99 -3.19
CA VAL A 270 -13.39 11.17 -4.27
C VAL A 270 -14.36 11.12 -5.46
N GLY A 271 -15.66 10.95 -5.20
CA GLY A 271 -16.70 10.99 -6.23
C GLY A 271 -16.70 12.28 -7.04
N TRP A 272 -16.56 13.43 -6.39
CA TRP A 272 -16.48 14.73 -7.07
C TRP A 272 -15.26 14.85 -7.98
N LYS A 273 -14.07 14.42 -7.52
CA LYS A 273 -12.85 14.44 -8.33
C LYS A 273 -12.98 13.53 -9.55
N LEU A 274 -13.57 12.34 -9.39
CA LEU A 274 -13.82 11.42 -10.50
C LEU A 274 -14.85 11.96 -11.50
N ALA A 275 -15.89 12.66 -11.01
CA ALA A 275 -16.87 13.30 -11.88
C ALA A 275 -16.26 14.44 -12.73
N GLN A 276 -15.37 15.24 -12.14
CA GLN A 276 -14.63 16.27 -12.89
C GLN A 276 -13.74 15.67 -13.98
N LEU A 277 -13.07 14.54 -13.67
CA LEU A 277 -12.31 13.80 -14.68
C LEU A 277 -13.23 13.28 -15.78
N ALA A 278 -14.36 12.67 -15.42
CA ALA A 278 -15.35 12.13 -16.36
C ALA A 278 -15.84 13.18 -17.36
N GLU A 279 -16.14 14.39 -16.88
CA GLU A 279 -16.57 15.52 -17.70
C GLU A 279 -15.49 15.91 -18.71
N THR A 280 -14.23 15.96 -18.27
CA THR A 280 -13.07 16.32 -19.10
C THR A 280 -12.82 15.32 -20.23
N ILE A 281 -13.13 14.04 -20.01
CA ILE A 281 -12.95 12.95 -21.00
C ILE A 281 -14.28 12.48 -21.62
N HIS A 282 -15.36 13.22 -21.40
CA HIS A 282 -16.69 13.02 -21.97
C HIS A 282 -17.31 11.62 -21.75
N ILE A 283 -17.19 11.10 -20.52
CA ILE A 283 -17.90 9.89 -20.08
C ILE A 283 -19.19 10.28 -19.35
N GLU A 284 -20.30 9.66 -19.72
CA GLU A 284 -21.53 9.72 -18.90
C GLU A 284 -21.26 8.95 -17.60
N PHE A 285 -21.12 9.67 -16.48
CA PHE A 285 -20.65 9.11 -15.22
C PHE A 285 -21.66 9.28 -14.08
N GLU A 286 -21.88 8.21 -13.34
CA GLU A 286 -22.71 8.17 -12.13
C GLU A 286 -21.88 7.61 -10.97
N TYR A 287 -21.75 8.36 -9.87
CA TYR A 287 -21.04 7.91 -8.68
C TYR A 287 -21.97 7.73 -7.49
N ARG A 288 -21.75 6.66 -6.73
CA ARG A 288 -22.42 6.40 -5.45
C ARG A 288 -21.42 5.97 -4.38
N GLY A 289 -21.20 6.82 -3.38
CA GLY A 289 -20.51 6.44 -2.15
C GLY A 289 -21.45 5.65 -1.24
N PHE A 290 -20.97 4.54 -0.68
CA PHE A 290 -21.72 3.72 0.28
C PHE A 290 -20.90 3.50 1.55
N VAL A 291 -21.42 3.98 2.68
CA VAL A 291 -20.76 3.85 3.97
C VAL A 291 -21.20 2.55 4.65
N ALA A 292 -20.25 1.71 5.04
CA ALA A 292 -20.50 0.46 5.75
C ALA A 292 -19.41 0.19 6.80
N ASN A 293 -19.78 -0.29 7.99
CA ASN A 293 -18.80 -0.69 9.00
C ASN A 293 -18.04 -1.96 8.60
N SER A 294 -18.72 -2.86 7.89
CA SER A 294 -18.17 -4.08 7.35
C SER A 294 -18.83 -4.40 6.02
N LEU A 295 -18.09 -5.01 5.09
CA LEU A 295 -18.67 -5.56 3.86
C LEU A 295 -19.74 -6.63 4.16
N ALA A 296 -19.65 -7.32 5.29
CA ALA A 296 -20.67 -8.28 5.70
C ALA A 296 -22.01 -7.62 6.11
N ASP A 297 -22.06 -6.30 6.26
CA ASP A 297 -23.31 -5.58 6.50
C ASP A 297 -24.07 -5.28 5.20
N LEU A 298 -23.45 -5.53 4.04
CA LEU A 298 -24.04 -5.28 2.73
C LEU A 298 -25.08 -6.34 2.37
N GLU A 299 -26.24 -5.87 1.95
CA GLU A 299 -27.27 -6.69 1.33
C GLU A 299 -27.34 -6.38 -0.18
N PRO A 300 -27.65 -7.37 -1.04
CA PRO A 300 -27.62 -7.19 -2.50
C PRO A 300 -28.45 -6.01 -3.01
N TYR A 301 -29.63 -5.78 -2.42
CA TYR A 301 -30.52 -4.69 -2.80
C TYR A 301 -29.93 -3.29 -2.51
N MET A 302 -28.97 -3.18 -1.59
CA MET A 302 -28.35 -1.90 -1.24
C MET A 302 -27.46 -1.38 -2.38
N LEU A 303 -26.92 -2.29 -3.20
CA LEU A 303 -26.01 -1.99 -4.30
C LEU A 303 -26.74 -1.46 -5.55
N ASP A 304 -28.09 -1.51 -5.55
CA ASP A 304 -28.97 -0.92 -6.58
C ASP A 304 -28.57 -1.29 -8.01
N VAL A 305 -28.20 -2.56 -8.19
CA VAL A 305 -27.77 -3.11 -9.47
C VAL A 305 -28.93 -3.17 -10.45
N ARG A 306 -28.72 -2.67 -11.67
CA ARG A 306 -29.72 -2.76 -12.74
C ARG A 306 -29.75 -4.17 -13.34
N PRO A 307 -30.84 -4.57 -14.01
CA PRO A 307 -30.90 -5.87 -14.69
C PRO A 307 -29.71 -6.10 -15.64
N GLY A 308 -29.19 -7.33 -15.69
CA GLY A 308 -27.95 -7.67 -16.41
C GLY A 308 -28.04 -7.57 -17.95
N ASP A 309 -29.24 -7.50 -18.51
CA ASP A 309 -29.49 -7.16 -19.92
C ASP A 309 -29.31 -5.66 -20.21
N VAL A 310 -29.36 -4.82 -19.17
CA VAL A 310 -29.23 -3.36 -19.24
C VAL A 310 -27.83 -2.89 -18.86
N GLU A 311 -27.21 -3.49 -17.84
CA GLU A 311 -25.95 -3.03 -17.25
C GLU A 311 -25.01 -4.20 -16.96
N ALA A 312 -23.76 -4.13 -17.43
CA ALA A 312 -22.74 -5.11 -17.08
C ALA A 312 -22.03 -4.69 -15.78
N VAL A 313 -22.04 -5.58 -14.78
CA VAL A 313 -21.48 -5.29 -13.45
C VAL A 313 -20.12 -5.96 -13.27
N ALA A 314 -19.17 -5.26 -12.66
CA ALA A 314 -17.93 -5.82 -12.12
C ALA A 314 -17.87 -5.56 -10.62
N VAL A 315 -17.40 -6.55 -9.85
CA VAL A 315 -17.08 -6.38 -8.42
C VAL A 315 -15.57 -6.40 -8.26
N ASN A 316 -15.01 -5.39 -7.59
CA ASN A 316 -13.58 -5.26 -7.34
C ASN A 316 -13.30 -5.25 -5.84
N SER A 317 -12.34 -6.07 -5.42
CA SER A 317 -11.90 -6.18 -4.03
C SER A 317 -10.39 -6.18 -3.95
N VAL A 318 -9.81 -5.21 -3.24
CA VAL A 318 -8.35 -5.07 -3.07
C VAL A 318 -8.01 -5.02 -1.59
N PHE A 319 -7.47 -6.14 -1.05
CA PHE A 319 -7.09 -6.32 0.36
C PHE A 319 -8.24 -6.20 1.35
N GLU A 320 -9.45 -6.57 0.96
CA GLU A 320 -10.66 -6.42 1.78
C GLU A 320 -11.30 -7.76 2.19
N LEU A 321 -10.89 -8.89 1.63
CA LEU A 321 -11.48 -10.19 1.97
C LEU A 321 -10.80 -10.84 3.18
N HIS A 322 -9.47 -10.76 3.30
CA HIS A 322 -8.75 -11.36 4.43
C HIS A 322 -9.20 -10.83 5.81
N PRO A 323 -9.56 -9.54 6.01
CA PRO A 323 -10.02 -9.05 7.31
C PRO A 323 -11.33 -9.70 7.75
N LEU A 324 -12.19 -10.10 6.80
CA LEU A 324 -13.46 -10.76 7.08
C LEU A 324 -13.27 -12.11 7.77
N LEU A 325 -12.10 -12.75 7.60
CA LEU A 325 -11.79 -14.04 8.23
C LEU A 325 -11.66 -13.94 9.76
N ALA A 326 -11.56 -12.73 10.33
CA ALA A 326 -11.57 -12.52 11.77
C ALA A 326 -12.94 -12.79 12.40
N ARG A 327 -14.02 -12.68 11.60
CA ARG A 327 -15.41 -12.84 12.03
C ARG A 327 -16.03 -14.07 11.35
N PRO A 328 -16.41 -15.11 12.10
CA PRO A 328 -17.01 -16.31 11.52
C PRO A 328 -18.23 -15.98 10.64
N GLY A 329 -18.24 -16.52 9.41
CA GLY A 329 -19.33 -16.35 8.44
C GLY A 329 -19.37 -15.01 7.69
N ALA A 330 -18.51 -14.04 8.02
CA ALA A 330 -18.52 -12.73 7.35
C ALA A 330 -18.11 -12.85 5.87
N ILE A 331 -17.06 -13.63 5.57
CA ILE A 331 -16.64 -13.88 4.19
C ILE A 331 -17.72 -14.59 3.37
N ASP A 332 -18.37 -15.61 3.94
CA ASP A 332 -19.42 -16.38 3.27
C ASP A 332 -20.61 -15.49 2.94
N LYS A 333 -20.98 -14.59 3.87
CA LYS A 333 -22.02 -13.59 3.64
C LYS A 333 -21.66 -12.65 2.49
N VAL A 334 -20.44 -12.12 2.45
CA VAL A 334 -19.98 -11.23 1.36
C VAL A 334 -19.99 -11.95 0.01
N LEU A 335 -19.46 -13.18 -0.05
CA LEU A 335 -19.47 -13.99 -1.28
C LEU A 335 -20.90 -14.33 -1.73
N ALA A 336 -21.82 -14.58 -0.79
CA ALA A 336 -23.24 -14.76 -1.10
C ALA A 336 -23.86 -13.47 -1.67
N THR A 337 -23.52 -12.30 -1.13
CA THR A 337 -23.95 -11.00 -1.66
C THR A 337 -23.41 -10.77 -3.08
N VAL A 338 -22.12 -11.04 -3.33
CA VAL A 338 -21.51 -10.96 -4.67
C VAL A 338 -22.21 -11.91 -5.65
N LYS A 339 -22.50 -13.14 -5.24
CA LYS A 339 -23.22 -14.12 -6.06
C LYS A 339 -24.64 -13.65 -6.39
N ALA A 340 -25.34 -13.04 -5.44
CA ALA A 340 -26.69 -12.52 -5.64
C ALA A 340 -26.74 -11.33 -6.61
N VAL A 341 -25.67 -10.53 -6.66
CA VAL A 341 -25.49 -9.44 -7.64
C VAL A 341 -25.32 -9.96 -9.08
N GLN A 342 -24.83 -11.19 -9.26
CA GLN A 342 -24.57 -11.81 -10.57
C GLN A 342 -23.65 -10.94 -11.47
N PRO A 343 -22.44 -10.58 -11.01
CA PRO A 343 -21.53 -9.76 -11.80
C PRO A 343 -20.99 -10.51 -13.02
N THR A 344 -20.62 -9.75 -14.04
CA THR A 344 -19.91 -10.24 -15.23
C THR A 344 -18.51 -10.72 -14.88
N ILE A 345 -17.85 -10.04 -13.94
CA ILE A 345 -16.51 -10.37 -13.46
C ILE A 345 -16.36 -9.98 -11.99
N VAL A 346 -15.56 -10.75 -11.25
CA VAL A 346 -15.08 -10.40 -9.92
C VAL A 346 -13.56 -10.36 -9.96
N THR A 347 -12.97 -9.22 -9.58
CA THR A 347 -11.52 -9.07 -9.41
C THR A 347 -11.19 -9.08 -7.92
N VAL A 348 -10.24 -9.95 -7.55
CA VAL A 348 -9.78 -10.12 -6.18
C VAL A 348 -8.27 -9.95 -6.14
N VAL A 349 -7.80 -9.01 -5.32
CA VAL A 349 -6.39 -8.78 -5.04
C VAL A 349 -6.18 -9.01 -3.55
N GLU A 350 -5.34 -9.99 -3.21
CA GLU A 350 -5.03 -10.41 -1.83
C GLU A 350 -3.53 -10.67 -1.70
N GLN A 351 -3.01 -10.60 -0.48
CA GLN A 351 -1.62 -10.90 -0.17
C GLN A 351 -1.38 -12.41 -0.22
N GLU A 352 -0.35 -12.85 -0.96
CA GLU A 352 0.03 -14.26 -1.05
C GLU A 352 0.87 -14.67 0.17
N ALA A 353 0.20 -15.05 1.25
CA ALA A 353 0.84 -15.52 2.49
C ALA A 353 -0.08 -16.44 3.30
N ASN A 354 0.51 -17.29 4.15
CA ASN A 354 -0.23 -18.20 5.03
C ASN A 354 -0.22 -17.72 6.50
N HIS A 355 -0.81 -16.56 6.75
CA HIS A 355 -0.86 -15.94 8.09
C HIS A 355 -2.12 -16.32 8.89
N ASN A 356 -2.97 -17.23 8.39
CA ASN A 356 -4.21 -17.62 9.06
C ASN A 356 -4.17 -19.00 9.74
N GLY A 357 -3.01 -19.67 9.77
CA GLY A 357 -2.86 -20.98 10.44
C GLY A 357 -3.21 -20.97 11.93
N PRO A 358 -3.64 -22.10 12.53
CA PRO A 358 -4.06 -22.15 13.93
C PRO A 358 -2.90 -22.05 14.93
N VAL A 359 -1.71 -22.53 14.56
CA VAL A 359 -0.52 -22.56 15.42
C VAL A 359 0.23 -21.23 15.34
N PHE A 360 0.56 -20.63 16.49
CA PHE A 360 1.22 -19.32 16.54
C PHE A 360 2.63 -19.35 15.94
N LEU A 361 3.44 -20.35 16.29
CA LEU A 361 4.82 -20.44 15.81
C LEU A 361 4.89 -20.60 14.29
N ASP A 362 3.98 -21.36 13.69
CA ASP A 362 3.88 -21.51 12.23
C ASP A 362 3.56 -20.15 11.58
N ARG A 363 2.55 -19.43 12.09
CA ARG A 363 2.22 -18.08 11.61
C ARG A 363 3.39 -17.11 11.77
N PHE A 364 4.10 -17.16 12.90
CA PHE A 364 5.25 -16.31 13.17
C PHE A 364 6.37 -16.56 12.15
N ASN A 365 6.67 -17.82 11.85
CA ASN A 365 7.71 -18.19 10.90
C ASN A 365 7.35 -17.74 9.47
N GLU A 366 6.12 -18.01 9.03
CA GLU A 366 5.62 -17.56 7.72
C GLU A 366 5.64 -16.03 7.60
N ALA A 367 5.18 -15.32 8.64
CA ALA A 367 5.23 -13.86 8.67
C ALA A 367 6.66 -13.32 8.62
N LEU A 368 7.59 -13.92 9.37
CA LEU A 368 8.99 -13.49 9.38
C LEU A 368 9.59 -13.62 7.97
N HIS A 369 9.34 -14.72 7.27
CA HIS A 369 9.76 -14.90 5.88
C HIS A 369 9.11 -13.87 4.95
N TYR A 370 7.79 -13.76 4.95
CA TYR A 370 7.04 -12.86 4.08
C TYR A 370 7.48 -11.41 4.24
N TYR A 371 7.50 -10.90 5.48
CA TYR A 371 7.85 -9.51 5.73
C TYR A 371 9.35 -9.25 5.54
N SER A 372 10.24 -10.22 5.77
CA SER A 372 11.66 -10.05 5.39
C SER A 372 11.79 -9.79 3.89
N THR A 373 11.10 -10.58 3.05
CA THR A 373 11.09 -10.37 1.60
C THR A 373 10.47 -9.02 1.21
N MET A 374 9.39 -8.60 1.86
CA MET A 374 8.76 -7.30 1.59
C MET A 374 9.67 -6.12 1.93
N PHE A 375 10.36 -6.16 3.07
CA PHE A 375 11.32 -5.12 3.47
C PHE A 375 12.57 -5.10 2.58
N ASP A 376 13.11 -6.27 2.23
CA ASP A 376 14.23 -6.36 1.27
C ASP A 376 13.84 -5.76 -0.09
N SER A 377 12.62 -6.06 -0.56
CA SER A 377 12.13 -5.53 -1.83
C SER A 377 11.80 -4.04 -1.77
N LEU A 378 11.33 -3.51 -0.64
CA LEU A 378 11.16 -2.06 -0.44
C LEU A 378 12.50 -1.33 -0.43
N GLU A 379 13.54 -1.88 0.20
CA GLU A 379 14.89 -1.30 0.16
C GLU A 379 15.53 -1.37 -1.23
N GLY A 380 15.24 -2.43 -1.99
CA GLY A 380 15.65 -2.53 -3.39
C GLY A 380 14.86 -1.64 -4.34
N CYS A 381 13.69 -1.14 -3.93
CA CYS A 381 12.84 -0.29 -4.76
C CYS A 381 13.42 1.13 -4.83
N GLY A 382 14.22 1.41 -5.86
CA GLY A 382 14.84 2.73 -6.09
C GLY A 382 13.87 3.85 -6.48
N MET A 383 12.56 3.70 -6.26
CA MET A 383 11.53 4.69 -6.61
C MET A 383 11.44 5.84 -5.60
N SER A 384 11.92 5.65 -4.38
CA SER A 384 11.99 6.70 -3.36
C SER A 384 13.43 6.92 -2.91
N PRO A 385 13.81 8.16 -2.54
CA PRO A 385 15.08 8.41 -1.89
C PRO A 385 15.21 7.52 -0.63
N PRO A 386 16.41 7.00 -0.31
CA PRO A 386 16.62 6.29 0.93
C PRO A 386 16.18 7.14 2.13
N ASN A 387 15.34 6.58 3.00
CA ASN A 387 14.71 7.26 4.14
C ASN A 387 13.78 8.41 3.75
N GLY A 388 13.22 8.40 2.54
CA GLY A 388 12.13 9.28 2.15
C GLY A 388 10.87 9.03 2.99
N GLN A 389 9.98 10.03 3.05
CA GLN A 389 8.71 9.92 3.79
C GLN A 389 7.89 8.70 3.34
N ASP A 390 7.79 8.46 2.03
CA ASP A 390 7.03 7.32 1.50
C ASP A 390 7.59 5.99 1.96
N GLN A 391 8.93 5.85 2.00
CA GLN A 391 9.58 4.63 2.47
C GLN A 391 9.32 4.39 3.96
N LEU A 392 9.49 5.41 4.81
CA LEU A 392 9.25 5.29 6.25
C LEU A 392 7.78 4.96 6.57
N MET A 393 6.84 5.59 5.86
CA MET A 393 5.41 5.33 6.01
C MET A 393 5.02 3.94 5.48
N SER A 394 5.67 3.46 4.41
CA SER A 394 5.53 2.09 3.91
C SER A 394 6.04 1.04 4.89
N GLU A 395 7.17 1.31 5.53
CA GLU A 395 7.72 0.45 6.58
C GLU A 395 6.78 0.39 7.79
N ALA A 396 6.20 1.53 8.20
CA ALA A 396 5.19 1.59 9.25
C ALA A 396 3.89 0.88 8.85
N TYR A 397 3.48 0.94 7.58
CA TYR A 397 2.35 0.18 7.04
C TYR A 397 2.54 -1.33 7.24
N LEU A 398 3.68 -1.88 6.79
CA LEU A 398 4.02 -3.29 6.97
C LEU A 398 4.20 -3.65 8.46
N GLY A 399 4.84 -2.77 9.23
CA GLY A 399 5.02 -2.91 10.67
C GLY A 399 3.70 -3.10 11.41
N ARG A 400 2.65 -2.35 11.03
CA ARG A 400 1.31 -2.49 11.60
C ARG A 400 0.68 -3.84 11.28
N GLN A 401 0.92 -4.38 10.09
CA GLN A 401 0.45 -5.72 9.77
C GLN A 401 1.19 -6.78 10.58
N ILE A 402 2.53 -6.67 10.73
CA ILE A 402 3.34 -7.55 11.59
C ILE A 402 2.78 -7.54 13.02
N LEU A 403 2.52 -6.36 13.58
CA LEU A 403 1.92 -6.21 14.90
C LEU A 403 0.61 -6.97 15.01
N ASN A 404 -0.30 -6.83 14.04
CA ASN A 404 -1.58 -7.53 14.08
C ASN A 404 -1.45 -9.06 13.95
N VAL A 405 -0.62 -9.54 13.01
CA VAL A 405 -0.38 -10.99 12.81
C VAL A 405 0.19 -11.65 14.06
N VAL A 406 1.16 -10.98 14.70
CA VAL A 406 1.94 -11.56 15.81
C VAL A 406 1.28 -11.27 17.17
N ALA A 407 0.84 -10.05 17.46
CA ALA A 407 0.38 -9.68 18.79
C ALA A 407 -1.10 -9.99 19.06
N CYS A 408 -1.96 -9.93 18.04
CA CYS A 408 -3.40 -10.08 18.22
C CYS A 408 -3.85 -11.55 18.13
N GLU A 409 -5.05 -11.84 18.64
CA GLU A 409 -5.77 -13.11 18.47
C GLU A 409 -7.27 -12.88 18.33
N GLY A 410 -8.03 -13.94 18.05
CA GLY A 410 -9.50 -13.86 17.97
C GLY A 410 -9.97 -12.87 16.90
N THR A 411 -10.96 -12.04 17.23
CA THR A 411 -11.55 -11.05 16.32
C THR A 411 -10.64 -9.85 16.07
N GLU A 412 -9.70 -9.56 16.97
CA GLU A 412 -8.78 -8.42 16.85
C GLU A 412 -7.66 -8.69 15.83
N ARG A 413 -7.38 -9.96 15.54
CA ARG A 413 -6.44 -10.35 14.48
C ARG A 413 -7.17 -10.35 13.14
N VAL A 414 -6.95 -9.32 12.35
CA VAL A 414 -7.60 -9.09 11.05
C VAL A 414 -6.68 -9.38 9.86
N GLU A 415 -5.36 -9.29 10.01
CA GLU A 415 -4.36 -9.61 8.98
C GLU A 415 -4.23 -11.14 8.80
N ARG A 416 -5.29 -11.75 8.26
CA ARG A 416 -5.48 -13.20 8.13
C ARG A 416 -5.26 -13.63 6.68
N HIS A 417 -4.08 -13.35 6.14
CA HIS A 417 -3.76 -13.72 4.76
C HIS A 417 -3.86 -15.24 4.54
N GLU A 418 -4.39 -15.60 3.39
CA GLU A 418 -4.49 -16.96 2.88
C GLU A 418 -3.85 -17.03 1.49
N THR A 419 -3.32 -18.20 1.14
CA THR A 419 -2.72 -18.45 -0.18
C THR A 419 -3.76 -18.44 -1.30
N LEU A 420 -3.32 -18.26 -2.54
CA LEU A 420 -4.18 -18.34 -3.73
C LEU A 420 -4.97 -19.65 -3.78
N GLY A 421 -4.36 -20.76 -3.36
CA GLY A 421 -5.02 -22.07 -3.30
C GLY A 421 -6.21 -22.08 -2.34
N GLN A 422 -6.07 -21.44 -1.18
CA GLN A 422 -7.14 -21.31 -0.19
C GLN A 422 -8.22 -20.34 -0.68
N TRP A 423 -7.85 -19.19 -1.26
CA TRP A 423 -8.81 -18.25 -1.84
C TRP A 423 -9.63 -18.86 -2.96
N ARG A 424 -9.03 -19.68 -3.84
CA ARG A 424 -9.75 -20.41 -4.89
C ARG A 424 -10.72 -21.47 -4.37
N GLY A 425 -10.49 -21.98 -3.16
CA GLY A 425 -11.36 -22.97 -2.53
C GLY A 425 -12.62 -22.36 -1.91
N ARG A 426 -12.62 -21.05 -1.66
CA ARG A 426 -13.78 -20.27 -1.22
C ARG A 426 -14.61 -19.87 -2.42
#